data_AF-A0A8T6EC83-F1
#
_entry.id   AF-A0A8T6EC83-F1
#
_cell.length_a   1.000
_cell.length_b   1.000
_cell.length_c   1.000
_cell.angle_alpha   90.00
_cell.angle_beta   90.00
_cell.angle_gamma   90.00
#
_symmetry.space_group_name_H-M   'P 1'
#
loop_
_entity.id
_entity.type
_entity.pdbx_description
1 polymer ?
#
loop_
_entity_poly.entity_id
_entity_poly.type
_entity_poly.pdbx_seq_one_letter_code
_entity_poly.pdbx_strand_id
1 'polypeptide(L)'
;MKLHKKLVFKILEYTERKATNGNEIPLPEFDDYNIYEVREHVKLCEEAGYIDTCYSLDKKMPSGIDRLTWSGHTELERMRAEGNGN
;
A
#
# COMPACT_ATOMS: atom_id res chain seq x y z
N MET A 1 1.09 0.91 -17.37
CA MET A 1 1.14 -0.28 -16.49
C MET A 1 -0.29 -0.69 -16.16
N LYS A 2 -0.56 -1.99 -15.95
CA LYS A 2 -1.91 -2.47 -15.59
C LYS A 2 -2.10 -2.32 -14.08
N LEU A 3 -3.22 -1.76 -13.63
CA LEU A 3 -3.52 -1.65 -12.19
C LEU A 3 -3.93 -3.04 -11.65
N HIS A 4 -3.16 -3.60 -10.72
CA HIS A 4 -3.48 -4.87 -10.09
C HIS A 4 -4.34 -4.62 -8.83
N LYS A 5 -5.67 -4.67 -8.98
CA LYS A 5 -6.61 -4.48 -7.86
C LYS A 5 -6.32 -5.41 -6.67
N LYS A 6 -5.96 -6.67 -6.92
CA LYS A 6 -5.57 -7.61 -5.84
C LYS A 6 -4.31 -7.16 -5.08
N LEU A 7 -3.33 -6.57 -5.78
CA LEU A 7 -2.11 -6.07 -5.15
C LEU A 7 -2.38 -4.81 -4.34
N VAL A 8 -3.21 -3.88 -4.86
CA VAL A 8 -3.69 -2.72 -4.09
C VAL A 8 -4.36 -3.18 -2.79
N PHE A 9 -5.28 -4.13 -2.87
CA PHE A 9 -5.93 -4.70 -1.69
C PHE A 9 -4.91 -5.25 -0.67
N LYS A 10 -3.96 -6.08 -1.12
CA LYS A 10 -2.90 -6.64 -0.25
C LYS A 10 -2.05 -5.54 0.41
N ILE A 11 -1.71 -4.46 -0.31
CA ILE A 11 -0.94 -3.33 0.25
C ILE A 11 -1.74 -2.60 1.32
N LEU A 12 -3.00 -2.27 1.07
CA LEU A 12 -3.85 -1.57 2.03
C LEU A 12 -4.09 -2.43 3.28
N GLU A 13 -4.38 -3.72 3.10
CA GLU A 13 -4.55 -4.66 4.20
C GLU A 13 -3.27 -4.83 5.03
N TYR A 14 -2.12 -4.95 4.37
CA TYR A 14 -0.84 -5.02 5.04
C TYR A 14 -0.56 -3.76 5.86
N THR A 15 -0.84 -2.58 5.29
CA THR A 15 -0.67 -1.28 5.97
C THR A 15 -1.57 -1.19 7.20
N GLU A 16 -2.85 -1.58 7.09
CA GLU A 16 -3.78 -1.58 8.23
C GLU A 16 -3.30 -2.51 9.35
N ARG A 17 -2.84 -3.72 9.02
CA ARG A 17 -2.35 -4.69 10.00
C ARG A 17 -1.05 -4.28 10.67
N LYS A 18 -0.20 -3.52 9.98
CA LYS A 18 1.11 -3.09 10.45
C LYS A 18 1.14 -1.67 11.01
N ALA A 19 0.03 -0.94 10.91
CA ALA A 19 -0.12 0.38 11.51
C ALA A 19 0.18 0.30 13.02
N THR A 20 1.36 0.77 13.39
CA THR A 20 1.80 0.91 14.77
C THR A 20 2.03 2.39 15.05
N ASN A 21 1.80 2.83 16.29
CA ASN A 21 1.90 4.25 16.65
C ASN A 21 3.33 4.79 16.41
N GLY A 22 3.53 5.44 15.27
CA GLY A 22 4.68 6.30 14.99
C GLY A 22 5.91 5.63 14.38
N ASN A 23 5.82 4.39 13.89
CA ASN A 23 6.94 3.72 13.20
C ASN A 23 6.65 3.54 11.71
N GLU A 24 7.67 3.76 10.87
CA GLU A 24 7.64 3.44 9.45
C GLU A 24 7.30 1.95 9.25
N ILE A 25 6.29 1.69 8.42
CA ILE A 25 5.90 0.36 7.99
C ILE A 25 6.81 -0.02 6.82
N PRO A 26 7.61 -1.10 6.92
CA PRO A 26 8.44 -1.53 5.80
C PRO A 26 7.57 -1.98 4.63
N LEU A 27 8.03 -1.76 3.40
CA LEU A 27 7.32 -2.21 2.20
C LEU A 27 7.02 -3.71 2.28
N PRO A 28 5.81 -4.14 1.87
CA PRO A 28 5.49 -5.55 1.91
C PRO A 28 6.29 -6.34 0.88
N GLU A 29 6.66 -7.56 1.25
CA GLU A 29 7.16 -8.59 0.33
C GLU A 29 6.05 -9.63 0.17
N PHE A 30 5.59 -9.82 -1.07
CA PHE A 30 4.55 -10.79 -1.39
C PHE A 30 5.13 -11.80 -2.37
N ASP A 31 5.04 -13.09 -2.06
CA ASP A 31 5.66 -14.16 -2.88
C ASP A 31 5.18 -14.15 -4.35
N ASP A 32 3.94 -13.69 -4.58
CA ASP A 32 3.33 -13.62 -5.91
C ASP A 32 3.77 -12.42 -6.75
N TYR A 33 4.51 -11.46 -6.16
CA TYR A 33 4.81 -10.16 -6.78
C TYR A 33 6.28 -9.78 -6.64
N ASN A 34 6.83 -9.21 -7.71
CA ASN A 34 8.16 -8.61 -7.67
C ASN A 34 8.16 -7.35 -6.78
N ILE A 35 9.20 -7.15 -5.98
CA ILE A 35 9.38 -5.95 -5.14
C ILE A 35 9.31 -4.63 -5.92
N TYR A 36 9.73 -4.61 -7.18
CA TYR A 36 9.57 -3.43 -8.04
C TYR A 36 8.10 -3.13 -8.34
N GLU A 37 7.32 -4.16 -8.65
CA GLU A 37 5.88 -4.03 -8.91
C GLU A 37 5.12 -3.60 -7.65
N VAL A 38 5.51 -4.13 -6.49
CA VAL A 38 4.96 -3.70 -5.19
C VAL A 38 5.27 -2.22 -4.95
N ARG A 39 6.53 -1.80 -5.12
CA ARG A 39 6.93 -0.38 -4.96
C ARG A 39 6.16 0.56 -5.87
N GLU A 40 5.96 0.18 -7.13
CA GLU A 40 5.16 0.97 -8.07
C GLU A 40 3.70 1.06 -7.62
N HIS A 41 3.11 -0.04 -7.14
CA HIS A 41 1.73 -0.01 -6.64
C HIS A 41 1.59 0.75 -5.30
N VAL A 42 2.59 0.72 -4.44
CA VAL A 42 2.65 1.58 -3.25
C VAL A 42 2.63 3.05 -3.67
N LYS A 43 3.43 3.43 -4.66
CA LYS A 43 3.39 4.78 -5.22
C LYS A 43 2.03 5.14 -5.83
N LEU A 44 1.39 4.21 -6.55
CA LEU A 44 0.03 4.44 -7.08
C LEU A 44 -1.00 4.62 -5.95
N CYS A 45 -0.86 3.89 -4.84
CA CYS A 45 -1.73 4.04 -3.68
C CYS A 45 -1.51 5.41 -3.00
N GLU A 46 -0.27 5.90 -2.95
CA GLU A 46 0.04 7.24 -2.48
C GLU A 46 -0.56 8.32 -3.39
N GLU A 47 -0.36 8.21 -4.71
CA GLU A 47 -0.91 9.16 -5.69
C GLU A 47 -2.45 9.19 -5.67
N ALA A 48 -3.08 8.06 -5.35
CA ALA A 48 -4.53 7.96 -5.14
C ALA A 48 -4.99 8.49 -3.76
N GLY A 49 -4.06 8.83 -2.87
CA GLY A 49 -4.34 9.33 -1.53
C GLY A 49 -4.79 8.26 -0.54
N TYR A 50 -4.50 6.98 -0.79
CA TYR A 50 -4.87 5.87 0.09
C TYR A 50 -3.87 5.67 1.23
N ILE A 51 -2.59 5.93 0.99
CA ILE A 51 -1.52 5.79 1.99
C ILE A 51 -0.60 7.02 1.93
N ASP A 52 0.03 7.33 3.05
CA ASP A 52 1.17 8.26 3.08
C ASP A 52 2.46 7.42 3.11
N THR A 53 3.49 7.81 2.36
CA THR A 53 4.74 7.04 2.26
C THR A 53 5.95 7.80 2.78
N CYS A 54 6.98 7.03 3.16
CA CYS A 54 8.27 7.57 3.54
C CYS A 54 9.23 7.49 2.35
N TYR A 55 10.08 8.51 2.22
CA TYR A 55 11.12 8.58 1.21
C TYR A 55 12.49 8.73 1.87
N SER A 56 13.46 7.92 1.44
CA SER A 56 14.87 8.21 1.71
C SER A 56 15.35 9.37 0.84
N LEU A 57 16.23 10.22 1.36
CA LEU A 57 16.70 11.51 0.81
C LEU A 57 16.94 11.59 -0.71
N ASP A 58 17.32 10.49 -1.37
CA ASP A 58 17.68 10.47 -2.79
C ASP A 58 16.77 9.59 -3.69
N LYS A 59 15.63 9.10 -3.20
CA LYS A 59 14.83 8.13 -3.96
C LYS A 59 13.54 8.72 -4.53
N LYS A 60 13.33 8.49 -5.83
CA LYS A 60 12.07 8.74 -6.55
C LYS A 60 10.96 7.71 -6.23
N MET A 61 11.27 6.78 -5.33
CA MET A 61 10.43 5.64 -4.97
C MET A 61 10.35 5.53 -3.45
N PRO A 62 9.18 5.14 -2.92
CA PRO A 62 8.98 5.02 -1.47
C PRO A 62 9.93 3.98 -0.87
N SER A 63 10.44 4.27 0.33
CA SER A 63 11.24 3.35 1.16
C SER A 63 10.37 2.53 2.11
N GLY A 64 9.19 3.05 2.47
CA GLY A 64 8.24 2.46 3.39
C GLY A 64 6.92 3.23 3.36
N ILE A 65 6.00 2.83 4.22
CA ILE A 65 4.66 3.39 4.34
C ILE A 65 4.55 4.02 5.73
N ASP A 66 4.09 5.27 5.81
CA ASP A 66 3.89 5.95 7.09
C ASP A 66 2.57 5.52 7.72
N ARG A 67 1.47 5.64 6.96
CA ARG A 67 0.13 5.31 7.45
C ARG A 67 -0.87 5.04 6.33
N LEU A 68 -1.95 4.35 6.71
CA LEU A 68 -3.18 4.26 5.92
C LEU A 68 -4.02 5.53 6.15
N THR A 69 -4.46 6.18 5.08
CA THR A 69 -5.30 7.38 5.19
C THR A 69 -6.76 7.01 5.38
N TRP A 70 -7.60 8.00 5.69
CA TRP A 70 -9.06 7.80 5.74
C TRP A 70 -9.65 7.28 4.42
N SER A 71 -9.17 7.82 3.30
CA SER A 71 -9.55 7.34 1.96
C SER A 71 -9.08 5.91 1.72
N GLY A 72 -7.89 5.54 2.21
CA GLY A 72 -7.38 4.18 2.14
C GLY A 72 -8.22 3.19 2.94
N HIS A 73 -8.63 3.53 4.16
CA HIS A 73 -9.58 2.72 4.94
C HIS A 73 -10.92 2.55 4.22
N THR A 74 -11.47 3.64 3.69
CA THR A 74 -12.75 3.61 2.96
C THR A 74 -12.68 2.70 1.74
N GLU A 75 -11.58 2.79 0.97
CA GLU A 75 -11.35 1.95 -0.19
C GLU A 75 -11.13 0.48 0.21
N LEU A 76 -10.36 0.22 1.26
CA LEU A 76 -10.13 -1.14 1.77
C LEU A 76 -11.44 -1.82 2.17
N GLU A 77 -12.33 -1.13 2.89
CA GLU A 77 -13.66 -1.63 3.25
C GLU A 77 -14.53 -1.89 2.01
N ARG A 78 -14.50 -1.00 1.02
CA ARG A 78 -15.19 -1.20 -0.26
C ARG A 78 -14.68 -2.47 -0.96
N MET A 79 -13.37 -2.67 -1.01
CA MET A 79 -12.76 -3.85 -1.63
C MET A 79 -13.05 -5.14 -0.88
N ARG A 80 -13.14 -5.10 0.46
CA ARG A 80 -13.60 -6.23 1.30
C ARG A 80 -15.03 -6.63 0.94
N ALA A 81 -15.94 -5.66 0.83
CA ALA A 81 -17.32 -5.90 0.46
C ALA A 81 -17.48 -6.48 -0.96
N GLU A 82 -16.59 -6.12 -1.88
CA GLU A 82 -16.57 -6.63 -3.27
C GLU A 82 -15.95 -8.02 -3.42
N GLY A 83 -15.45 -8.63 -2.33
CA GLY A 83 -14.84 -9.95 -2.37
C GLY A 83 -13.44 -9.99 -3.00
N ASN A 84 -12.76 -8.84 -3.12
CA ASN A 84 -11.39 -8.79 -3.68
C ASN A 84 -10.33 -9.44 -2.78
N GLY A 85 -10.70 -9.85 -1.56
CA GLY A 85 -9.85 -10.58 -0.61
C GLY A 85 -9.82 -12.10 -0.79
N ASN A 86 -10.57 -12.66 -1.75
CA ASN A 86 -10.59 -14.10 -2.08
C ASN A 86 -9.83 -14.44 -3.38
#